data_AF-W5PH88-F1
#
_entry.id   AF-W5PH88-F1
#
_cell.length_a   1.000
_cell.length_b   1.000
_cell.length_c   1.000
_cell.angle_alpha   90.00
_cell.angle_beta   90.00
_cell.angle_gamma   90.00
#
_symmetry.space_group_name_H-M   'P 1'
#
loop_
_entity.id
_entity.type
_entity.pdbx_description
1 polymer ?
#
loop_
_entity_poly.entity_id
_entity_poly.type
_entity_poly.pdbx_seq_one_letter_code
_entity_poly.pdbx_strand_id
1 'polypeptide(L)'
;VIFSPQGLPGPGHTGRETLDAEGSLIIRNVMTLDAGSYMVVLETSRGRRSATPFCDLKASSSTTYDRVQLVTFPGNRQGILRSELNYSVILQWAALITPEPVLRWTFNGRPRGTGERLIIHRLSMKDLGTCLCLAENSEGVYLSQPVTLMLPQADVEPTEPAPISRNPPLSLSGGSAIALIAAASVAGLVLVGNMLFTFIQKLRYLPSFLPIHS
;
A
#
# COMPACT_ATOMS: atom_id res chain seq x y z
N VAL A 1 15.76 14.34 18.08
CA VAL A 1 14.63 15.00 17.39
C VAL A 1 13.80 13.91 16.71
N ILE A 2 12.55 13.74 17.14
CA ILE A 2 11.63 12.72 16.60
C ILE A 2 10.97 13.23 15.31
N PHE A 3 10.50 14.48 15.32
CA PHE A 3 9.95 15.17 14.15
C PHE A 3 10.65 16.51 13.94
N SER A 4 10.89 16.86 12.67
CA SER A 4 11.34 18.19 12.26
C SER A 4 10.22 19.24 12.39
N PRO A 5 10.51 20.55 12.30
CA PRO A 5 9.47 21.59 12.29
C PRO A 5 8.42 21.42 11.18
N GLN A 6 8.79 20.75 10.08
CA GLN A 6 7.90 20.44 8.96
C GLN A 6 7.09 19.15 9.16
N GLY A 7 7.18 18.51 10.34
CA GLY A 7 6.50 17.24 10.64
C GLY A 7 7.14 16.00 10.01
N LEU A 8 8.30 16.15 9.36
CA LEU A 8 9.01 15.02 8.74
C LEU A 8 9.78 14.20 9.81
N PRO A 9 9.87 12.87 9.66
CA PRO A 9 10.65 12.00 10.53
C PRO A 9 12.10 12.46 10.68
N GLY A 10 12.54 12.63 11.93
CA GLY A 10 13.93 12.96 12.27
C GLY A 10 14.76 11.71 12.62
N PRO A 11 16.05 11.90 12.99
CA PRO A 11 16.94 10.81 13.35
C PRO A 11 16.50 9.99 14.57
N GLY A 12 15.63 10.55 15.43
CA GLY A 12 15.05 9.85 16.57
C GLY A 12 13.71 9.18 16.28
N HIS A 13 13.24 9.20 15.02
CA HIS A 13 12.01 8.53 14.63
C HIS A 13 12.26 7.03 14.44
N THR A 14 11.48 6.21 15.14
CA THR A 14 11.60 4.74 15.11
C THR A 14 10.49 4.08 14.28
N GLY A 15 9.64 4.87 13.62
CA GLY A 15 8.47 4.37 12.89
C GLY A 15 7.24 4.11 13.77
N ARG A 16 7.38 4.26 15.09
CA ARG A 16 6.30 4.04 16.08
C ARG A 16 5.59 5.33 16.45
N GLU A 17 6.25 6.46 16.19
CA GLU A 17 5.80 7.78 16.54
C GLU A 17 4.97 8.38 15.40
N THR A 18 3.84 8.99 15.75
CA THR A 18 2.98 9.74 14.83
C THR A 18 2.48 10.99 15.55
N LEU A 19 2.26 12.08 14.82
CA LEU A 19 1.53 13.23 15.31
C LEU A 19 0.06 13.08 14.92
N ASP A 20 -0.87 13.35 15.84
CA ASP A 20 -2.29 13.49 15.51
C ASP A 20 -2.59 14.86 14.87
N ALA A 21 -3.85 15.11 14.53
CA ALA A 21 -4.27 16.37 13.89
C ALA A 21 -4.12 17.58 14.84
N GLU A 22 -4.15 17.32 16.14
CA GLU A 22 -4.02 18.29 17.23
C GLU A 22 -2.56 18.55 17.62
N GLY A 23 -1.59 17.79 17.07
CA GLY A 23 -0.17 17.91 17.33
C GLY A 23 0.33 17.14 18.56
N SER A 24 -0.48 16.23 19.10
CA SER A 24 -0.06 15.30 20.16
C SER A 24 0.86 14.23 19.61
N LEU A 25 1.91 13.92 20.36
CA LEU A 25 2.81 12.80 20.06
C LEU A 25 2.16 11.49 20.50
N ILE A 26 1.88 10.62 19.53
CA ILE A 26 1.38 9.27 19.75
C ILE A 26 2.52 8.29 19.49
N ILE A 27 2.88 7.49 20.50
CA ILE A 27 3.88 6.41 20.38
C ILE A 27 3.15 5.08 20.49
N ARG A 28 3.26 4.25 19.45
CA ARG A 28 2.66 2.90 19.42
C ARG A 28 3.63 1.87 19.96
N ASN A 29 3.12 0.80 20.59
CA ASN A 29 3.92 -0.26 21.21
C ASN A 29 4.98 0.31 22.17
N VAL A 30 4.48 1.03 23.18
CA VAL A 30 5.31 1.70 24.18
C VAL A 30 6.12 0.69 24.98
N MET A 31 7.42 0.94 25.10
CA MET A 31 8.39 0.17 25.88
C MET A 31 8.78 0.93 27.15
N THR A 32 9.39 0.26 28.13
CA THR A 32 9.90 0.91 29.34
C THR A 32 10.97 1.96 29.04
N LEU A 33 11.74 1.80 27.97
CA LEU A 33 12.73 2.79 27.52
C LEU A 33 12.10 4.07 26.94
N ASP A 34 10.83 4.01 26.52
CA ASP A 34 10.11 5.19 26.05
C ASP A 34 9.71 6.12 27.21
N ALA A 35 9.94 5.71 28.47
CA ALA A 35 9.69 6.53 29.65
C ALA A 35 10.70 7.68 29.71
N GLY A 36 10.23 8.89 30.02
CA GLY A 36 11.09 10.04 30.17
C GLY A 36 10.44 11.37 29.79
N SER A 37 11.28 12.40 29.72
CA SER A 37 10.85 13.77 29.40
C SER A 37 10.87 13.99 27.89
N TYR A 38 9.72 14.34 27.33
CA TYR A 38 9.63 14.77 25.94
C TYR A 38 9.59 16.30 25.89
N MET A 39 10.12 16.89 24.82
CA MET A 39 10.10 18.34 24.63
C MET A 39 9.46 18.67 23.28
N VAL A 40 8.37 19.43 23.34
CA VAL A 40 7.69 19.99 22.19
C VAL A 40 8.19 21.42 22.00
N VAL A 41 8.62 21.74 20.79
CA VAL A 41 9.06 23.07 20.40
C VAL A 41 8.13 23.59 19.33
N LEU A 42 7.45 24.71 19.60
CA LEU A 42 6.59 25.41 18.65
C LEU A 42 7.31 26.68 18.18
N GLU A 43 7.59 26.74 16.88
CA GLU A 43 8.14 27.95 16.25
C GLU A 43 7.03 28.69 15.51
N THR A 44 6.83 29.97 15.86
CA THR A 44 5.86 30.85 15.21
C THR A 44 6.56 32.11 14.71
N SER A 45 5.92 32.88 13.82
CA SER A 45 6.44 34.20 13.39
C SER A 45 6.63 35.19 14.54
N ARG A 46 5.98 34.94 15.70
CA ARG A 46 6.09 35.73 16.93
C ARG A 46 7.16 35.21 17.91
N GLY A 47 7.90 34.17 17.53
CA GLY A 47 8.97 33.59 18.34
C GLY A 47 8.78 32.11 18.67
N ARG A 48 9.76 31.57 19.40
CA ARG A 48 9.86 30.15 19.79
C ARG A 48 9.27 29.91 21.17
N ARG A 49 8.38 28.94 21.29
CA ARG A 49 7.82 28.44 22.56
C ARG A 49 8.19 26.97 22.73
N SER A 50 8.37 26.52 23.96
CA SER A 50 8.64 25.11 24.26
C SER A 50 7.84 24.64 25.47
N ALA A 51 7.39 23.39 25.44
CA ALA A 51 6.73 22.71 26.55
C ALA A 51 7.36 21.33 26.75
N THR A 52 7.55 20.92 28.00
CA THR A 52 8.17 19.64 28.36
C THR A 52 7.17 18.76 29.11
N PRO A 53 6.33 17.98 28.42
CA PRO A 53 5.52 16.97 29.08
C PRO A 53 6.39 15.86 29.67
N PHE A 54 6.02 15.40 30.87
CA PHE A 54 6.62 14.24 31.51
C PHE A 54 5.76 13.01 31.25
N CYS A 55 6.38 11.90 30.84
CA CYS A 55 5.70 10.64 30.61
C CYS A 55 6.17 9.60 31.64
N ASP A 56 5.33 9.37 32.66
CA ASP A 56 5.52 8.30 33.63
C ASP A 56 4.88 7.00 33.11
N LEU A 57 5.73 6.07 32.66
CA LEU A 57 5.28 4.72 32.31
C LEU A 57 5.43 3.82 33.54
N LYS A 58 4.33 3.64 34.27
CA LYS A 58 4.28 2.62 35.33
C LYS A 58 4.04 1.27 34.66
N ALA A 59 5.11 0.49 34.50
CA ALA A 59 4.99 -0.89 34.03
C ALA A 59 4.05 -1.65 34.99
N SER A 60 2.84 -1.97 34.54
CA SER A 60 2.03 -2.96 35.20
C SER A 60 2.84 -4.25 35.15
N SER A 61 3.22 -4.76 36.32
CA SER A 61 3.89 -6.04 36.49
C SER A 61 2.92 -7.18 36.12
N SER A 62 2.48 -7.21 34.87
CA SER A 62 1.99 -8.42 34.24
C SER A 62 3.23 -9.26 34.01
N THR A 63 3.39 -10.32 34.80
CA THR A 63 4.39 -11.35 34.58
C THR A 63 4.40 -11.78 33.12
N THR A 64 5.34 -11.28 32.32
CA THR A 64 5.67 -11.87 31.00
C THR A 64 6.97 -11.27 30.47
N TYR A 65 8.07 -12.01 30.61
CA TYR A 65 9.32 -11.87 29.84
C TYR A 65 9.12 -12.08 28.32
N ASP A 66 7.93 -11.78 27.78
CA ASP A 66 7.49 -12.30 26.47
C ASP A 66 7.91 -11.43 25.29
N ARG A 67 8.20 -10.12 25.45
CA ARG A 67 8.39 -9.25 24.27
C ARG A 67 9.37 -8.11 24.48
N VAL A 68 10.67 -8.40 24.67
CA VAL A 68 11.70 -7.37 24.49
C VAL A 68 11.79 -7.02 23.02
N GLN A 69 11.34 -5.83 22.62
CA GLN A 69 11.42 -5.39 21.23
C GLN A 69 12.77 -4.74 20.93
N LEU A 70 13.23 -4.90 19.69
CA LEU A 70 14.39 -4.16 19.19
C LEU A 70 13.93 -2.84 18.57
N VAL A 71 14.63 -1.76 18.91
CA VAL A 71 14.50 -0.48 18.22
C VAL A 71 15.39 -0.52 16.98
N THR A 72 14.87 -0.11 15.82
CA THR A 72 15.62 -0.16 14.57
C THR A 72 15.62 1.17 13.84
N PHE A 73 16.67 1.43 13.07
CA PHE A 73 16.71 2.51 12.08
C PHE A 73 17.10 1.94 10.70
N PRO A 74 16.27 2.16 9.65
CA PRO A 74 14.94 2.76 9.71
C PRO A 74 13.98 1.96 10.60
N GLY A 75 12.83 2.55 10.95
CA GLY A 75 11.83 1.86 11.76
C GLY A 75 11.37 0.54 11.14
N ASN A 76 11.10 -0.46 11.96
CA ASN A 76 10.53 -1.74 11.49
C ASN A 76 9.00 -1.74 11.67
N ARG A 77 8.31 -2.49 10.81
CA ARG A 77 6.87 -2.74 10.93
C ARG A 77 6.66 -4.21 11.27
N GLN A 78 6.11 -4.48 12.45
CA GLN A 78 5.83 -5.85 12.91
C GLN A 78 7.07 -6.77 12.86
N GLY A 79 8.25 -6.25 13.23
CA GLY A 79 9.49 -7.01 13.17
C GLY A 79 10.10 -7.12 11.77
N ILE A 80 9.56 -6.42 10.77
CA ILE A 80 10.13 -6.40 9.41
C ILE A 80 10.85 -5.08 9.18
N LEU A 81 12.17 -5.16 9.02
CA LEU A 81 13.03 -4.04 8.67
C LEU A 81 13.32 -4.08 7.17
N ARG A 82 12.82 -3.09 6.44
CA ARG A 82 13.06 -2.97 4.98
C ARG A 82 14.18 -1.96 4.72
N SER A 83 15.20 -2.37 3.98
CA SER A 83 16.30 -1.48 3.59
C SER A 83 16.98 -1.97 2.31
N GLU A 84 17.45 -1.03 1.50
CA GLU A 84 18.17 -1.33 0.26
C GLU A 84 19.62 -1.75 0.53
N LEU A 85 20.23 -2.45 -0.42
CA LEU A 85 21.66 -2.78 -0.36
C LEU A 85 22.51 -1.49 -0.32
N ASN A 86 23.69 -1.57 0.27
CA ASN A 86 24.63 -0.47 0.50
C ASN A 86 24.17 0.62 1.48
N TYR A 87 22.93 0.62 1.94
CA TYR A 87 22.50 1.48 3.06
C TYR A 87 22.99 0.93 4.40
N SER A 88 23.00 1.77 5.43
CA SER A 88 23.31 1.32 6.79
C SER A 88 22.03 1.17 7.59
N VAL A 89 21.98 0.12 8.42
CA VAL A 89 20.88 -0.10 9.36
C VAL A 89 21.42 -0.25 10.78
N ILE A 90 20.58 0.10 11.74
CA ILE A 90 20.89 0.03 13.17
C ILE A 90 19.82 -0.82 13.84
N LEU A 91 20.25 -1.75 14.68
CA LEU A 91 19.39 -2.47 15.63
C LEU A 91 19.88 -2.19 17.04
N GLN A 92 18.98 -1.90 17.96
CA GLN A 92 19.29 -1.50 19.33
C GLN A 92 18.42 -2.26 20.32
N TRP A 93 19.07 -2.76 21.37
CA TRP A 93 18.41 -3.33 22.54
C TRP A 93 17.76 -2.23 23.37
N ALA A 94 16.51 -2.44 23.81
CA ALA A 94 15.71 -1.43 24.49
C ALA A 94 14.98 -1.99 25.73
N ALA A 95 15.69 -2.74 26.58
CA ALA A 95 15.17 -3.21 27.86
C ALA A 95 16.17 -3.00 28.99
N LEU A 96 15.66 -2.56 30.14
CA LEU A 96 16.41 -2.51 31.39
C LEU A 96 16.33 -3.88 32.07
N ILE A 97 17.47 -4.57 32.12
CA ILE A 97 17.64 -5.85 32.82
C ILE A 97 18.67 -5.64 33.91
N THR A 98 18.35 -6.12 35.11
CA THR A 98 19.22 -6.07 36.28
C THR A 98 19.43 -7.49 36.82
N PRO A 99 20.67 -7.92 37.11
CA PRO A 99 21.93 -7.21 36.85
C PRO A 99 22.21 -7.00 35.36
N GLU A 100 23.12 -6.08 35.01
CA GLU A 100 23.43 -5.73 33.62
C GLU A 100 23.84 -6.99 32.82
N PRO A 101 23.14 -7.30 31.71
CA PRO A 101 23.41 -8.51 30.95
C PRO A 101 24.51 -8.32 29.91
N VAL A 102 25.17 -9.42 29.56
CA VAL A 102 26.03 -9.51 28.38
C VAL A 102 25.16 -9.69 27.13
N LEU A 103 25.25 -8.75 26.20
CA LEU A 103 24.46 -8.75 24.97
C LEU A 103 25.21 -9.40 23.81
N ARG A 104 24.53 -10.32 23.11
CA ARG A 104 25.04 -11.07 21.95
C ARG A 104 24.04 -11.03 20.80
N TRP A 105 24.52 -10.61 19.63
CA TRP A 105 23.72 -10.55 18.41
C TRP A 105 23.91 -11.81 17.58
N THR A 106 22.80 -12.34 17.08
CA THR A 106 22.79 -13.45 16.14
C THR A 106 22.06 -13.06 14.86
N PHE A 107 22.54 -13.57 13.74
CA PHE A 107 21.95 -13.39 12.42
C PHE A 107 21.77 -14.74 11.76
N ASN A 108 20.53 -15.14 11.49
CA ASN A 108 20.17 -16.50 11.04
C ASN A 108 20.83 -17.60 11.90
N GLY A 109 20.82 -17.40 13.23
CA GLY A 109 21.42 -18.32 14.21
C GLY A 109 22.94 -18.24 14.34
N ARG A 110 23.63 -17.38 13.57
CA ARG A 110 25.10 -17.24 13.62
C ARG A 110 25.52 -16.03 14.45
N PRO A 111 26.55 -16.11 15.31
CA PRO A 111 27.04 -14.96 16.06
C PRO A 111 27.51 -13.83 15.13
N ARG A 112 27.12 -12.59 15.46
CA ARG A 112 27.41 -11.41 14.64
C ARG A 112 28.12 -10.29 15.39
N GLY A 113 27.93 -10.19 16.70
CA GLY A 113 28.54 -9.14 17.51
C GLY A 113 28.02 -9.11 18.93
N THR A 114 28.43 -8.11 19.69
CA THR A 114 28.07 -7.90 21.11
C THR A 114 27.78 -6.43 21.38
N GLY A 115 27.11 -6.15 22.50
CA GLY A 115 26.79 -4.79 22.96
C GLY A 115 25.36 -4.34 22.63
N GLU A 116 24.99 -3.13 23.07
CA GLU A 116 23.61 -2.63 22.96
C GLU A 116 23.14 -2.38 21.53
N ARG A 117 24.06 -2.10 20.60
CA ARG A 117 23.74 -1.76 19.21
C ARG A 117 24.50 -2.63 18.25
N LEU A 118 23.79 -3.11 17.23
CA LEU A 118 24.36 -3.68 16.03
C LEU A 118 24.20 -2.70 14.88
N ILE A 119 25.32 -2.23 14.34
CA ILE A 119 25.34 -1.35 13.17
C ILE A 119 25.84 -2.17 11.99
N ILE A 120 25.00 -2.32 10.97
CA ILE A 120 25.38 -2.97 9.71
C ILE A 120 25.65 -1.87 8.70
N HIS A 121 26.94 -1.65 8.40
CA HIS A 121 27.36 -0.74 7.35
C HIS A 121 27.27 -1.42 5.99
N ARG A 122 26.78 -0.67 4.99
CA ARG A 122 26.72 -1.12 3.59
C ARG A 122 26.08 -2.49 3.46
N LEU A 123 24.77 -2.54 3.72
CA LEU A 123 23.97 -3.74 3.70
C LEU A 123 24.25 -4.60 2.46
N SER A 124 24.46 -5.88 2.68
CA SER A 124 24.75 -6.84 1.61
C SER A 124 23.83 -8.06 1.70
N MET A 125 23.82 -8.91 0.67
CA MET A 125 22.94 -10.09 0.63
C MET A 125 23.12 -11.05 1.82
N LYS A 126 24.33 -11.14 2.38
CA LYS A 126 24.62 -11.96 3.58
C LYS A 126 24.00 -11.41 4.87
N ASP A 127 23.56 -10.15 4.85
CA ASP A 127 22.96 -9.44 5.97
C ASP A 127 21.43 -9.45 5.86
N LEU A 128 20.84 -10.25 4.96
CA LEU A 128 19.39 -10.45 4.86
C LEU A 128 18.95 -11.71 5.63
N GLY A 129 17.82 -11.62 6.32
CA GLY A 129 17.31 -12.67 7.20
C GLY A 129 16.98 -12.16 8.60
N THR A 130 16.98 -13.04 9.58
CA THR A 130 16.45 -12.76 10.92
C THR A 130 17.57 -12.45 11.91
N CYS A 131 17.48 -11.28 12.54
CA CYS A 131 18.33 -10.83 13.61
C CYS A 131 17.65 -11.06 14.97
N LEU A 132 18.42 -11.53 15.94
CA LEU A 132 17.96 -11.78 17.31
C LEU A 132 19.06 -11.35 18.29
N CYS A 133 18.68 -10.65 19.35
CA CYS A 133 19.59 -10.32 20.46
C CYS A 133 19.32 -11.22 21.65
N LEU A 134 20.39 -11.77 22.21
CA LEU A 134 20.42 -12.56 23.43
C LEU A 134 21.09 -11.73 24.52
N ALA A 135 20.41 -11.58 25.65
CA ALA A 135 20.91 -10.91 26.84
C ALA A 135 21.05 -11.94 27.97
N GLU A 136 22.23 -12.07 28.55
CA GLU A 136 22.50 -13.07 29.58
C GLU A 136 23.11 -12.43 30.84
N ASN A 137 22.53 -12.70 32.01
CA ASN A 137 23.08 -12.29 33.31
C ASN A 137 22.98 -13.46 34.31
N SER A 138 23.26 -13.18 35.59
CA SER A 138 23.16 -14.18 36.66
C SER A 138 21.75 -14.74 36.87
N GLU A 139 20.72 -14.00 36.47
CA GLU A 139 19.30 -14.37 36.65
C GLU A 139 18.78 -15.20 35.48
N GLY A 140 19.43 -15.14 34.32
CA GLY A 140 19.11 -16.01 33.19
C GLY A 140 19.41 -15.40 31.82
N VAL A 141 18.74 -15.96 30.82
CA VAL A 141 18.85 -15.60 29.41
C VAL A 141 17.54 -15.02 28.91
N TYR A 142 17.62 -13.88 28.25
CA TYR A 142 16.49 -13.13 27.70
C TYR A 142 16.69 -12.93 26.20
N LEU A 143 15.59 -13.06 25.45
CA LEU A 143 15.61 -12.94 23.99
C LEU A 143 14.76 -11.76 23.55
N SER A 144 15.25 -11.05 22.53
CA SER A 144 14.43 -10.07 21.84
C SER A 144 13.36 -10.75 20.97
N GLN A 145 12.38 -9.97 20.52
CA GLN A 145 11.59 -10.33 19.35
C GLN A 145 12.51 -10.37 18.12
N PRO A 146 12.33 -11.35 17.22
CA PRO A 146 13.12 -11.43 16.00
C PRO A 146 12.79 -10.26 15.06
N VAL A 147 13.82 -9.68 14.45
CA VAL A 147 13.67 -8.69 13.38
C VAL A 147 14.17 -9.27 12.07
N THR A 148 13.30 -9.35 11.06
CA THR A 148 13.65 -9.83 9.73
C THR A 148 14.02 -8.65 8.82
N LEU A 149 15.28 -8.64 8.39
CA LEU A 149 15.85 -7.68 7.45
C LEU A 149 15.71 -8.20 6.02
N MET A 150 14.99 -7.44 5.19
CA MET A 150 14.72 -7.81 3.79
C MET A 150 14.74 -6.58 2.88
N LEU A 151 14.87 -6.82 1.58
CA LEU A 151 14.79 -5.75 0.58
C LEU A 151 13.38 -5.16 0.51
N PRO A 152 13.24 -3.89 0.09
CA PRO A 152 11.93 -3.34 -0.26
C PRO A 152 11.30 -4.18 -1.37
N GLN A 153 10.02 -4.50 -1.21
CA GLN A 153 9.24 -5.02 -2.32
C GLN A 153 8.92 -3.85 -3.25
N ALA A 154 8.99 -4.05 -4.56
CA ALA A 154 8.35 -3.13 -5.48
C ALA A 154 6.85 -3.14 -5.15
N ASP A 155 6.26 -1.98 -4.87
CA ASP A 155 4.82 -1.81 -4.92
C ASP A 155 4.42 -2.03 -6.38
N VAL A 156 4.20 -3.30 -6.73
CA VAL A 156 3.34 -3.61 -7.86
C VAL A 156 1.94 -3.44 -7.28
N GLU A 157 1.46 -2.19 -7.27
CA GLU A 157 0.03 -1.95 -7.26
C GLU A 157 -0.54 -2.87 -8.33
N PRO A 158 -1.41 -3.83 -7.98
CA PRO A 158 -2.06 -4.63 -8.99
C PRO A 158 -2.74 -3.62 -9.90
N THR A 159 -2.24 -3.47 -11.14
CA THR A 159 -3.03 -2.80 -12.17
C THR A 159 -4.32 -3.58 -12.18
N GLU A 160 -5.37 -3.00 -11.59
CA GLU A 160 -6.70 -3.57 -11.64
C GLU A 160 -6.93 -3.85 -13.12
N PRO A 161 -7.13 -5.11 -13.53
CA PRO A 161 -7.32 -5.40 -14.93
C PRO A 161 -8.49 -4.53 -15.37
N ALA A 162 -8.24 -3.65 -16.34
CA ALA A 162 -9.26 -2.73 -16.84
C ALA A 162 -10.55 -3.53 -17.01
N PRO A 163 -11.69 -3.05 -16.50
CA PRO A 163 -12.93 -3.82 -16.50
C PRO A 163 -13.14 -4.33 -17.92
N ILE A 164 -13.14 -5.65 -18.07
CA ILE A 164 -13.36 -6.30 -19.35
C ILE A 164 -14.81 -5.97 -19.71
N SER A 165 -15.02 -4.88 -20.45
CA SER A 165 -16.35 -4.43 -20.83
C SER A 165 -16.94 -5.50 -21.75
N ARG A 166 -17.88 -6.30 -21.22
CA ARG A 166 -18.55 -7.36 -21.98
C ARG A 166 -19.34 -6.84 -23.18
N ASN A 167 -19.57 -5.53 -23.26
CA ASN A 167 -20.14 -4.87 -24.44
C ASN A 167 -19.23 -3.69 -24.81
N PRO A 168 -18.59 -3.67 -25.99
CA PRO A 168 -18.14 -2.39 -26.53
C PRO A 168 -19.38 -1.48 -26.66
N PRO A 169 -19.31 -0.19 -26.32
CA PRO A 169 -20.38 0.72 -26.67
C PRO A 169 -20.45 0.74 -28.20
N LEU A 170 -21.47 0.06 -28.74
CA LEU A 170 -21.86 0.19 -30.13
C LEU A 170 -22.31 1.64 -30.31
N SER A 171 -21.36 2.52 -30.65
CA SER A 171 -21.67 3.83 -31.20
C SER A 171 -22.22 3.59 -32.61
N LEU A 172 -23.50 3.24 -32.67
CA LEU A 172 -24.25 3.16 -33.90
C LEU A 172 -24.47 4.60 -34.37
N SER A 173 -23.58 5.09 -35.24
CA SER A 173 -23.73 6.39 -35.88
C SER A 173 -25.07 6.43 -36.61
N GLY A 174 -26.03 7.14 -36.01
CA GLY A 174 -27.42 7.26 -36.49
C GLY A 174 -27.57 7.88 -37.88
N GLY A 175 -26.48 8.30 -38.53
CA GLY A 175 -26.50 8.78 -39.91
C GLY A 175 -26.69 7.68 -40.96
N SER A 176 -26.26 6.44 -40.70
CA SER A 176 -26.27 5.37 -41.72
C SER A 176 -27.63 4.69 -41.87
N ALA A 177 -28.40 4.51 -40.78
CA ALA A 177 -29.71 3.87 -40.83
C ALA A 177 -30.78 4.74 -41.54
N ILE A 178 -30.68 6.07 -41.41
CA ILE A 178 -31.65 7.01 -42.01
C ILE A 178 -31.49 7.04 -43.54
N ALA A 179 -30.26 6.95 -44.06
CA ALA A 179 -30.01 6.91 -45.50
C ALA A 179 -30.56 5.62 -46.17
N LEU A 180 -30.44 4.47 -45.51
CA LEU A 180 -30.93 3.19 -46.03
C LEU A 180 -32.47 3.14 -46.09
N ILE A 181 -33.16 3.69 -45.08
CA ILE A 181 -34.64 3.74 -45.06
C ILE A 181 -35.18 4.70 -46.14
N ALA A 182 -34.51 5.84 -46.35
CA ALA A 182 -34.90 6.79 -47.40
C ALA A 182 -34.72 6.20 -48.81
N ALA A 183 -33.64 5.48 -49.08
CA ALA A 183 -33.42 4.87 -50.41
C ALA A 183 -34.40 3.73 -50.72
N ALA A 184 -34.76 2.91 -49.72
CA ALA A 184 -35.67 1.77 -49.90
C ALA A 184 -37.11 2.21 -50.21
N SER A 185 -37.59 3.30 -49.60
CA SER A 185 -38.96 3.80 -49.84
C SER A 185 -39.12 4.39 -51.25
N VAL A 186 -38.10 5.09 -51.76
CA VAL A 186 -38.11 5.65 -53.12
C VAL A 186 -38.10 4.54 -54.18
N ALA A 187 -37.26 3.50 -54.01
CA ALA A 187 -37.22 2.38 -54.95
C ALA A 187 -38.54 1.57 -54.96
N GLY A 188 -39.15 1.36 -53.78
CA GLY A 188 -40.43 0.66 -53.67
C GLY A 188 -41.56 1.38 -54.41
N LEU A 189 -41.67 2.71 -54.26
CA LEU A 189 -42.69 3.50 -54.96
C LEU A 189 -42.55 3.43 -56.48
N VAL A 190 -41.32 3.46 -57.00
CA VAL A 190 -41.06 3.35 -58.44
C VAL A 190 -41.44 1.96 -58.98
N LEU A 191 -41.15 0.89 -58.25
CA LEU A 191 -41.52 -0.48 -58.67
C LEU A 191 -43.03 -0.70 -58.66
N VAL A 192 -43.73 -0.24 -57.62
CA VAL A 192 -45.20 -0.36 -57.53
C VAL A 192 -45.87 0.44 -58.66
N GLY A 193 -45.38 1.65 -58.94
CA GLY A 193 -45.86 2.46 -60.06
C GLY A 193 -45.71 1.76 -61.41
N ASN A 194 -44.54 1.15 -61.68
CA ASN A 194 -44.29 0.42 -62.93
C ASN A 194 -45.15 -0.85 -63.05
N MET A 195 -45.34 -1.60 -61.97
CA MET A 195 -46.21 -2.78 -61.96
C MET A 195 -47.68 -2.41 -62.22
N LEU A 196 -48.17 -1.33 -61.61
CA LEU A 196 -49.52 -0.84 -61.86
C LEU A 196 -49.70 -0.38 -63.31
N PHE A 197 -48.73 0.37 -63.84
CA PHE A 197 -48.78 0.84 -65.22
C PHE A 197 -48.80 -0.32 -66.22
N THR A 198 -47.94 -1.33 -66.04
CA THR A 198 -47.90 -2.52 -66.90
C THR A 198 -49.16 -3.38 -66.78
N PHE A 199 -49.74 -3.50 -65.57
CA PHE A 199 -51.00 -4.21 -65.37
C PHE A 199 -52.17 -3.50 -66.08
N ILE A 200 -52.26 -2.16 -65.97
CA ILE A 200 -53.27 -1.36 -66.69
C ILE A 200 -53.08 -1.50 -68.21
N GLN A 201 -51.84 -1.48 -68.70
CA GLN A 201 -51.57 -1.73 -70.11
C GLN A 201 -52.02 -3.13 -70.53
N LYS A 202 -51.66 -4.19 -69.79
CA LYS A 202 -52.07 -5.57 -70.10
C LYS A 202 -53.59 -5.75 -70.10
N LEU A 203 -54.32 -5.11 -69.18
CA LEU A 203 -55.79 -5.12 -69.17
C LEU A 203 -56.38 -4.40 -70.40
N ARG A 204 -55.71 -3.37 -70.93
CA ARG A 204 -56.17 -2.63 -72.11
C ARG A 204 -55.93 -3.38 -73.43
N TYR A 205 -54.99 -4.34 -73.45
CA TYR A 205 -54.55 -5.02 -74.69
C TYR A 205 -54.92 -6.52 -74.76
N LEU A 206 -55.63 -7.10 -73.79
CA LEU A 206 -56.03 -8.51 -73.86
C LEU A 206 -57.50 -8.67 -74.32
N PRO A 207 -57.74 -9.17 -75.56
CA PRO A 207 -59.07 -9.45 -76.06
C PRO A 207 -59.68 -10.67 -75.35
N SER A 208 -60.89 -10.52 -74.83
CA SER A 208 -61.67 -11.59 -74.20
C SER A 208 -62.17 -12.57 -75.26
N PHE A 209 -61.54 -13.75 -75.36
CA PHE A 209 -62.08 -14.89 -76.11
C PHE A 209 -62.45 -16.03 -75.14
N LEU A 210 -63.69 -16.47 -75.31
CA LEU A 210 -64.47 -17.53 -74.63
C LEU A 210 -63.96 -18.96 -74.99
N PRO A 211 -64.74 -20.05 -74.76
CA PRO A 211 -64.97 -20.88 -73.56
C PRO A 211 -64.41 -22.33 -73.80
N ILE A 212 -65.04 -23.42 -73.28
CA ILE A 212 -64.79 -24.90 -73.45
C ILE A 212 -64.15 -25.55 -72.19
N HIS A 213 -64.53 -26.69 -71.58
CA HIS A 213 -65.56 -27.75 -71.64
C HIS A 213 -65.77 -28.20 -70.15
N SER A 214 -66.84 -28.84 -69.70
CA SER A 214 -67.56 -30.02 -70.22
C SER A 214 -69.06 -29.86 -70.12
#